data_AF-A0A7K9ZTC8-F1
#
_entry.id   AF-A0A7K9ZTC8-F1
#
_cell.length_a   1.000
_cell.length_b   1.000
_cell.length_c   1.000
_cell.angle_alpha   90.00
_cell.angle_beta   90.00
_cell.angle_gamma   90.00
#
_symmetry.space_group_name_H-M   'P 1'
#
loop_
_entity.id
_entity.type
_entity.pdbx_description
1 polymer ?
#
loop_
_entity_poly.entity_id
_entity_poly.type
_entity_poly.pdbx_seq_one_letter_code
_entity_poly.pdbx_strand_id
1 'polypeptide(L)'
;MDTVPVYHGAISREAGEKLLLAAGTDGSYLLRDSESIPGVYCLCVLHQGYVYTYRVSQTETGSWSAETAPGVHRRLFRKVQNLILAFQKPNQGIVTPLQNPVVNHVKASYSPGTGG
;
A
#
# COMPACT_ATOMS: atom_id res chain seq x y z
N MET A 1 6.33 -15.50 -8.11
CA MET A 1 5.14 -14.66 -7.85
C MET A 1 5.61 -13.44 -7.11
N ASP A 2 5.50 -12.26 -7.71
CA ASP A 2 5.96 -10.99 -7.14
C ASP A 2 5.24 -10.72 -5.80
N THR A 3 5.87 -11.04 -4.68
CA THR A 3 5.33 -10.72 -3.36
C THR A 3 5.55 -9.24 -3.08
N VAL A 4 4.49 -8.55 -2.68
CA VAL A 4 4.59 -7.16 -2.20
C VAL A 4 4.83 -7.22 -0.69
N PRO A 5 6.01 -6.85 -0.18
CA PRO A 5 6.36 -7.05 1.24
C PRO A 5 5.49 -6.22 2.19
N VAL A 6 4.98 -5.09 1.70
CA VAL A 6 4.08 -4.21 2.44
C VAL A 6 2.61 -4.65 2.38
N TYR A 7 2.31 -5.80 1.76
CA TYR A 7 0.94 -6.32 1.69
C TYR A 7 0.61 -7.19 2.91
N HIS A 8 -0.36 -6.72 3.69
CA HIS A 8 -0.81 -7.39 4.92
C HIS A 8 -2.05 -8.28 4.72
N GLY A 9 -2.64 -8.30 3.52
CA GLY A 9 -3.88 -9.04 3.27
C GLY A 9 -5.11 -8.36 3.90
N ALA A 10 -6.10 -9.16 4.27
CA ALA A 10 -7.37 -8.73 4.84
C ALA A 10 -7.27 -8.38 6.33
N ILE A 11 -6.33 -7.51 6.70
CA ILE A 11 -6.31 -6.88 8.02
C ILE A 11 -7.36 -5.76 8.10
N SER A 12 -7.92 -5.54 9.29
CA SER A 12 -8.87 -4.45 9.52
C SER A 12 -8.20 -3.08 9.39
N ARG A 13 -9.00 -2.05 9.16
CA ARG A 13 -8.54 -0.65 9.17
C ARG A 13 -7.80 -0.33 10.46
N GLU A 14 -8.39 -0.66 11.61
CA GLU A 14 -7.82 -0.37 12.92
C GLU A 14 -6.48 -1.09 13.14
N ALA A 15 -6.35 -2.33 12.65
CA ALA A 15 -5.08 -3.07 12.71
C ALA A 15 -4.00 -2.39 11.85
N GLY A 16 -4.36 -1.93 10.63
CA GLY A 16 -3.45 -1.19 9.76
C GLY A 16 -3.02 0.15 10.37
N GLU A 17 -3.96 0.90 10.96
CA GLU A 17 -3.67 2.16 11.65
C GLU A 17 -2.73 1.94 12.84
N LYS A 18 -2.97 0.90 13.66
CA LYS A 18 -2.10 0.57 14.78
C LYS A 18 -0.68 0.24 14.34
N LEU A 19 -0.50 -0.50 13.23
CA LEU A 19 0.82 -0.80 12.68
C LEU A 19 1.56 0.46 12.22
N LEU A 20 0.86 1.36 11.53
CA LEU A 20 1.43 2.62 11.07
C LEU A 20 1.78 3.54 12.24
N LEU A 21 0.88 3.69 13.21
CA LEU A 21 1.11 4.49 14.41
C LEU A 21 2.24 3.91 15.27
N ALA A 22 2.38 2.59 15.34
CA ALA A 22 3.50 1.94 16.02
C ALA A 22 4.85 2.20 15.32
N ALA A 23 4.86 2.32 13.99
CA ALA A 23 6.04 2.75 13.24
C ALA A 23 6.39 4.23 13.51
N GLY A 24 5.39 5.07 13.82
CA GLY A 24 5.55 6.41 14.37
C GLY A 24 6.30 7.40 13.46
N THR A 25 6.49 7.06 12.19
CA THR A 25 7.34 7.80 11.25
C THR A 25 6.53 8.24 10.05
N ASP A 26 6.61 9.53 9.69
CA ASP A 26 5.95 10.05 8.50
C ASP A 26 6.43 9.34 7.22
N GLY A 27 5.49 9.12 6.30
CA GLY A 27 5.75 8.33 5.10
C GLY A 27 5.83 6.81 5.37
N SER A 28 5.52 6.36 6.59
CA SER A 28 5.21 4.96 6.85
C SER A 28 4.00 4.52 6.05
N TYR A 29 4.07 3.35 5.43
CA TYR A 29 2.98 2.88 4.58
C TYR A 29 2.82 1.37 4.56
N LEU A 30 1.58 0.93 4.30
CA LEU A 30 1.23 -0.47 4.08
C LEU A 30 0.09 -0.61 3.08
N LEU A 31 -0.06 -1.80 2.52
CA LEU A 31 -1.16 -2.19 1.64
C LEU A 31 -2.00 -3.28 2.30
N ARG A 32 -3.31 -3.14 2.27
CA ARG A 32 -4.27 -4.13 2.78
C ARG A 32 -5.45 -4.29 1.84
N ASP A 33 -6.27 -5.31 2.06
CA ASP A 33 -7.53 -5.45 1.34
C ASP A 33 -8.56 -4.43 1.86
N SER A 34 -9.44 -3.98 0.97
CA SER A 34 -10.60 -3.20 1.37
C SER A 34 -11.62 -4.10 2.06
N GLU A 35 -12.05 -3.70 3.25
CA GLU A 35 -13.09 -4.41 4.00
C GLU A 35 -14.48 -4.28 3.37
N SER A 36 -14.70 -3.24 2.56
CA SER A 36 -16.02 -2.90 2.02
C SER A 36 -16.18 -3.28 0.55
N ILE A 37 -15.09 -3.33 -0.23
CA ILE A 37 -15.15 -3.50 -1.68
C ILE A 37 -14.20 -4.63 -2.11
N PRO A 38 -14.75 -5.79 -2.51
CA PRO A 38 -13.94 -6.89 -3.04
C PRO A 38 -13.10 -6.47 -4.25
N GLY A 39 -11.85 -6.91 -4.30
CA GLY A 39 -10.91 -6.59 -5.39
C GLY A 39 -10.31 -5.18 -5.34
N VAL A 40 -10.65 -4.39 -4.32
CA VAL A 40 -10.03 -3.09 -4.04
C VAL A 40 -9.07 -3.24 -2.88
N TYR A 41 -7.95 -2.56 -2.98
CA TYR A 41 -6.90 -2.48 -1.98
C TYR A 41 -6.87 -1.09 -1.37
N CYS A 42 -6.39 -1.00 -0.13
CA CYS A 42 -6.21 0.23 0.60
C CYS A 42 -4.70 0.44 0.84
N LEU A 43 -4.13 1.46 0.20
CA LEU A 43 -2.80 1.97 0.51
C LEU A 43 -2.92 2.97 1.65
N CYS A 44 -2.47 2.59 2.83
CA CYS A 44 -2.52 3.41 4.04
C CYS A 44 -1.15 4.06 4.26
N VAL A 45 -1.14 5.37 4.53
CA VAL A 45 0.08 6.19 4.70
C VAL A 45 -0.04 7.04 5.96
N LEU A 46 0.96 6.99 6.84
CA LEU A 46 1.04 7.85 8.01
C LEU A 46 1.63 9.21 7.64
N HIS A 47 0.96 10.27 8.04
CA HIS A 47 1.49 11.62 7.97
C HIS A 47 0.94 12.48 9.12
N GLN A 48 1.81 13.13 9.88
CA GLN A 48 1.47 14.04 10.98
C GLN A 48 0.51 13.43 12.00
N GLY A 49 0.67 12.13 12.30
CA GLY A 49 -0.18 11.40 13.24
C GLY A 49 -1.53 10.94 12.68
N TYR A 50 -1.84 11.24 11.41
CA TYR A 50 -3.05 10.78 10.73
C TYR A 50 -2.75 9.72 9.68
N VAL A 51 -3.64 8.74 9.56
CA VAL A 51 -3.54 7.69 8.55
C VAL A 51 -4.42 8.04 7.36
N TYR A 52 -3.78 8.32 6.23
CA TYR A 52 -4.42 8.61 4.96
C TYR A 52 -4.59 7.31 4.17
N THR A 53 -5.81 7.03 3.72
CA THR A 53 -6.11 5.81 2.96
C THR A 53 -6.45 6.14 1.52
N TYR A 54 -5.68 5.58 0.59
CA TYR A 54 -5.88 5.69 -0.85
C TYR A 54 -6.38 4.35 -1.38
N ARG A 55 -7.52 4.37 -2.10
CA ARG A 55 -8.05 3.16 -2.74
C ARG A 55 -7.23 2.87 -3.99
N VAL A 56 -6.84 1.61 -4.15
CA VAL A 56 -6.05 1.13 -5.29
C VAL A 56 -6.77 -0.09 -5.84
N SER A 57 -7.02 -0.11 -7.14
CA SER A 57 -7.72 -1.21 -7.78
C SER A 57 -7.11 -1.56 -9.12
N GLN A 58 -7.35 -2.79 -9.54
CA GLN A 58 -7.07 -3.22 -10.89
C GLN A 58 -8.26 -2.83 -11.79
N THR A 59 -7.92 -2.31 -12.96
CA THR A 59 -8.87 -2.01 -14.03
C THR A 59 -9.26 -3.26 -14.78
N GLU A 60 -10.34 -3.18 -15.55
CA GLU A 60 -10.76 -4.24 -16.49
C GLU A 60 -9.65 -4.65 -17.46
N THR A 61 -8.76 -3.72 -17.81
CA THR A 61 -7.60 -3.98 -18.69
C THR A 61 -6.41 -4.65 -17.98
N GLY A 62 -6.53 -4.97 -16.69
CA GLY A 62 -5.45 -5.56 -15.89
C GLY A 62 -4.41 -4.55 -15.37
N SER A 63 -4.55 -3.26 -15.69
CA SER A 63 -3.68 -2.20 -15.16
C SER A 63 -4.10 -1.79 -13.74
N TRP A 64 -3.15 -1.41 -12.90
CA TRP A 64 -3.32 -0.90 -11.54
C TRP A 64 -3.45 0.62 -11.53
N SER A 65 -4.31 1.13 -10.65
CA SER A 65 -4.49 2.57 -10.48
C SER A 65 -4.95 2.91 -9.07
N ALA A 66 -4.50 4.06 -8.57
CA ALA A 66 -5.07 4.67 -7.38
C ALA A 66 -6.29 5.51 -7.75
N GLU A 67 -7.26 5.58 -6.84
CA GLU A 67 -8.37 6.51 -6.95
C GLU A 67 -7.87 7.94 -6.77
N THR A 68 -8.27 8.81 -7.69
CA THR A 68 -7.87 10.20 -7.74
C THR A 68 -9.10 11.09 -7.64
N ALA A 69 -8.93 12.32 -7.16
CA ALA A 69 -10.00 13.30 -7.13
C ALA A 69 -10.58 13.56 -8.54
N PRO A 70 -11.86 13.96 -8.65
CA PRO A 70 -12.46 14.34 -9.93
C PRO A 70 -11.62 15.40 -10.65
N GLY A 71 -11.36 15.18 -11.95
CA GLY A 71 -10.54 16.09 -12.77
C GLY A 71 -9.03 15.82 -12.73
N VAL A 72 -8.54 14.94 -11.86
CA VAL A 72 -7.14 14.51 -11.86
C VAL A 72 -6.94 13.33 -12.81
N HIS A 73 -5.90 13.41 -13.65
CA HIS A 73 -5.60 12.33 -14.59
C HIS A 73 -5.11 11.09 -13.84
N ARG A 74 -5.88 10.00 -13.96
CA ARG A 74 -5.58 8.74 -13.30
C ARG A 74 -4.42 8.03 -13.99
N ARG A 75 -3.40 7.64 -13.22
CA ARG A 75 -2.24 6.93 -13.74
C ARG A 75 -2.46 5.43 -13.72
N LEU A 76 -2.09 4.78 -14.82
CA LEU A 76 -2.18 3.33 -15.01
C LEU A 76 -0.79 2.72 -14.90
N PHE A 77 -0.67 1.64 -14.13
CA PHE A 77 0.58 0.92 -13.89
C PHE A 77 0.39 -0.57 -14.19
N ARG A 78 1.35 -1.20 -14.85
CA ARG A 78 1.24 -2.64 -15.17
C ARG A 78 1.30 -3.54 -13.94
N LYS A 79 2.05 -3.13 -12.90
CA LYS A 79 2.22 -3.85 -11.64
C LYS A 79 1.95 -2.91 -10.47
N VAL A 80 1.39 -3.42 -9.38
CA VAL A 80 1.21 -2.68 -8.12
C VAL A 80 2.53 -2.14 -7.56
N GLN A 81 3.63 -2.87 -7.74
CA GLN A 81 4.97 -2.42 -7.35
C GLN A 81 5.37 -1.12 -8.06
N ASN A 82 5.04 -0.96 -9.34
CA ASN A 82 5.35 0.26 -10.10
C ASN A 82 4.52 1.45 -9.61
N LEU A 83 3.28 1.20 -9.16
CA LEU A 83 2.45 2.21 -8.53
C LEU A 83 3.07 2.68 -7.21
N ILE A 84 3.53 1.74 -6.37
CA ILE A 84 4.23 2.07 -5.11
C ILE A 84 5.51 2.87 -5.41
N LEU A 85 6.36 2.40 -6.31
CA LEU A 85 7.59 3.09 -6.71
C LEU A 85 7.33 4.51 -7.25
N ALA A 86 6.23 4.70 -7.98
CA ALA A 86 5.85 6.02 -8.45
C ALA A 86 5.55 6.96 -7.28
N PHE A 87 4.80 6.49 -6.28
CA PHE A 87 4.43 7.26 -5.09
C PHE A 87 5.57 7.46 -4.06
N GLN A 88 6.71 6.80 -4.23
CA GLN A 88 7.93 7.13 -3.48
C GLN A 88 8.56 8.46 -3.93
N LYS A 89 8.18 8.97 -5.11
CA LYS A 89 8.68 10.26 -5.59
C LYS A 89 7.89 11.43 -4.99
N PRO A 90 8.50 12.61 -4.84
CA PRO A 90 7.78 13.81 -4.42
C PRO A 90 6.74 14.26 -5.46
N ASN A 91 5.73 15.01 -5.01
CA ASN A 91 4.72 15.67 -5.84
C ASN A 91 3.89 14.73 -6.73
N GLN A 92 3.47 13.58 -6.19
CA GLN A 92 2.72 12.55 -6.94
C GLN A 92 1.21 12.54 -6.63
N GLY A 93 0.70 13.57 -5.95
CA GLY A 93 -0.72 13.68 -5.59
C GLY A 93 -1.15 12.91 -4.34
N ILE A 94 -0.19 12.47 -3.52
CA ILE A 94 -0.44 11.93 -2.17
C ILE A 94 0.15 12.86 -1.11
N VAL A 95 -0.30 12.69 0.14
CA VAL A 95 0.01 13.59 1.26
C VAL A 95 1.51 13.68 1.57
N THR A 96 2.22 12.56 1.47
CA THR A 96 3.67 12.48 1.67
C THR A 96 4.22 11.32 0.84
N PRO A 97 5.47 11.40 0.34
CA PRO A 97 6.07 10.29 -0.40
C PRO A 97 6.16 9.02 0.45
N LEU A 98 5.97 7.87 -0.18
CA LEU A 98 6.15 6.58 0.46
C LEU A 98 7.64 6.39 0.76
N GLN A 99 8.00 6.23 2.03
CA GLN A 99 9.40 6.19 2.46
C GLN A 99 9.69 4.95 3.32
N ASN A 100 8.81 4.66 4.28
CA ASN A 100 9.06 3.64 5.30
C ASN A 100 8.09 2.46 5.10
N PRO A 101 8.48 1.40 4.37
CA PRO A 101 7.61 0.25 4.16
C PRO A 101 7.37 -0.51 5.47
N VAL A 102 6.12 -0.60 5.90
CA VAL A 102 5.75 -1.47 7.02
C VAL A 102 5.52 -2.88 6.48
N VAL A 103 6.54 -3.73 6.65
CA VAL A 103 6.58 -5.08 6.10
C VAL A 103 5.72 -6.04 6.93
N ASN A 104 4.99 -6.92 6.26
CA ASN A 104 4.29 -8.01 6.94
C ASN A 104 5.28 -9.12 7.34
N HIS A 105 5.67 -9.14 8.62
CA HIS A 105 6.63 -10.10 9.16
C HIS A 105 6.10 -11.56 9.17
N VAL A 106 4.79 -11.79 9.04
CA VAL A 106 4.21 -13.15 8.92
C VAL A 106 4.53 -13.78 7.56
N LYS A 107 4.77 -12.97 6.52
CA LYS A 107 5.28 -13.45 5.22
C LYS A 107 6.80 -13.43 5.09
N ALA A 108 7.50 -12.67 5.94
CA ALA A 108 8.97 -12.64 5.95
C ALA A 108 9.61 -13.91 6.54
N SER A 109 8.85 -14.69 7.31
CA SER A 109 9.31 -15.94 7.94
C SER A 109 9.20 -17.18 7.04
N TYR A 110 8.58 -17.08 5.85
CA TYR A 110 8.64 -18.13 4.83
C TYR A 110 9.90 -17.96 3.96
N SER A 111 11.06 -18.07 4.59
CA SER A 111 12.26 -18.56 3.91
C SER A 111 12.13 -20.08 3.91
N PRO A 112 11.99 -20.79 2.77
CA PRO A 112 12.19 -22.23 2.80
C PRO A 112 13.62 -22.43 3.30
N GLY A 113 13.74 -22.90 4.54
CA GLY A 113 15.02 -23.21 5.13
C GLY A 113 15.77 -24.12 4.18
N THR A 114 16.98 -23.70 3.81
CA THR A 114 17.95 -24.53 3.13
C THR A 114 18.13 -25.79 3.98
N GLY A 115 17.62 -26.92 3.50
CA GLY A 115 17.86 -28.22 4.12
C GLY A 115 19.37 -28.47 4.12
N GLY A 116 19.91 -28.72 5.31
CA GLY A 116 21.22 -29.33 5.53
C GLY A 116 21.05 -30.78 5.91
#